data_AF-A0A815J005-F1
#
_entry.id   AF-A0A815J005-F1
#
_cell.length_a   1.000
_cell.length_b   1.000
_cell.length_c   1.000
_cell.angle_alpha   90.00
_cell.angle_beta   90.00
_cell.angle_gamma   90.00
#
_symmetry.space_group_name_H-M   'P 1'
#
loop_
_entity.id
_entity.type
_entity.pdbx_description
1 polymer ?
#
loop_
_entity_poly.entity_id
_entity_poly.type
_entity_poly.pdbx_seq_one_letter_code
_entity_poly.pdbx_strand_id
1 'polypeptide(L)'
;MDADEGEGWSHEQVNEIVPEYRKFLLLTKMYENQAVVPSKLVDKVWHYHILDTQAYAVDCENVFGRFLHHYPYWGMRGESDLKSLQDAFSMTLQLYKKEFGPAPENIWRTESRCPKCGRR
;
A
#
# COMPACT_ATOMS: atom_id res chain seq x y z
N MET A 1 14.45 -14.85 -0.21
CA MET A 1 14.00 -14.70 -1.62
C MET A 1 15.16 -14.17 -2.43
N ASP A 2 15.09 -14.23 -3.77
CA ASP A 2 16.16 -13.78 -4.67
C ASP A 2 16.64 -12.37 -4.31
N ALA A 3 17.95 -12.24 -4.05
CA ALA A 3 18.56 -10.97 -3.63
C ALA A 3 18.94 -10.09 -4.82
N ASP A 4 18.99 -10.66 -6.04
CA ASP A 4 19.37 -9.96 -7.25
C ASP A 4 18.16 -9.23 -7.86
N GLU A 5 16.95 -9.76 -7.68
CA GLU A 5 15.71 -9.18 -8.25
C GLU A 5 14.65 -8.78 -7.21
N GLY A 6 14.80 -9.14 -5.94
CA GLY A 6 13.83 -8.88 -4.86
C GLY A 6 14.37 -8.00 -3.72
N GLU A 7 13.54 -7.73 -2.70
CA GLU A 7 13.95 -6.94 -1.52
C GLU A 7 14.90 -7.69 -0.56
N GLY A 8 15.23 -8.95 -0.85
CA GLY A 8 16.00 -9.81 0.07
C GLY A 8 15.24 -10.17 1.37
N TRP A 9 13.91 -10.01 1.40
CA TRP A 9 13.11 -10.33 2.59
C TRP A 9 13.18 -11.80 2.97
N SER A 10 13.24 -12.04 4.28
CA SER A 10 13.08 -13.37 4.87
C SER A 10 11.62 -13.84 4.76
N HIS A 11 11.40 -15.15 4.87
CA HIS A 11 10.03 -15.69 4.91
C HIS A 11 9.22 -15.13 6.09
N GLU A 12 9.87 -14.90 7.23
CA GLU A 12 9.25 -14.30 8.41
C GLU A 12 8.76 -12.88 8.11
N GLN A 13 9.59 -12.03 7.49
CA GLN A 13 9.19 -10.68 7.09
C GLN A 13 8.00 -10.70 6.13
N VAL A 14 7.99 -11.61 5.16
CA VAL A 14 6.86 -11.74 4.23
C VAL A 14 5.60 -12.20 4.94
N ASN A 15 5.71 -13.14 5.87
CA ASN A 15 4.58 -13.61 6.68
C ASN A 15 4.00 -12.50 7.58
N GLU A 16 4.79 -11.49 7.94
CA GLU A 16 4.31 -10.31 8.67
C GLU A 16 3.68 -9.26 7.75
N ILE A 17 4.26 -8.97 6.58
CA ILE A 17 3.83 -7.87 5.70
C ILE A 17 2.61 -8.23 4.85
N VAL A 18 2.52 -9.48 4.34
CA VAL A 18 1.42 -9.88 3.44
C VAL A 18 0.03 -9.79 4.10
N PRO A 19 -0.17 -10.17 5.37
CA PRO A 19 -1.42 -9.90 6.07
C PRO A 19 -1.81 -8.42 6.10
N GLU A 20 -0.84 -7.51 6.23
CA GLU A 20 -1.08 -6.07 6.23
C GLU A 20 -1.52 -5.55 4.86
N TYR A 21 -1.00 -6.13 3.77
CA TYR A 21 -1.50 -5.89 2.42
C TYR A 21 -2.97 -6.32 2.25
N ARG A 22 -3.36 -7.49 2.79
CA ARG A 22 -4.77 -7.91 2.75
C ARG A 22 -5.68 -6.97 3.51
N LYS A 23 -5.25 -6.48 4.68
CA LYS A 23 -5.97 -5.46 5.47
C LYS A 23 -6.12 -4.15 4.70
N PHE A 24 -5.09 -3.73 3.97
CA PHE A 24 -5.18 -2.57 3.07
C PHE A 24 -6.25 -2.77 1.99
N LEU A 25 -6.29 -3.92 1.31
CA LEU A 25 -7.35 -4.22 0.32
C LEU A 25 -8.75 -4.19 0.94
N LEU A 26 -8.91 -4.75 2.14
CA LEU A 26 -10.15 -4.72 2.90
C LEU A 26 -10.59 -3.28 3.22
N LEU A 27 -9.68 -2.41 3.69
CA LEU A 27 -9.99 -1.00 3.93
C LEU A 27 -10.43 -0.30 2.63
N THR A 28 -9.70 -0.51 1.54
CA THR A 28 -10.06 0.04 0.22
C THR A 28 -11.45 -0.41 -0.22
N LYS A 29 -11.85 -1.65 0.09
CA LYS A 29 -13.19 -2.18 -0.21
C LYS A 29 -14.29 -1.63 0.69
N MET A 30 -14.02 -1.49 2.00
CA MET A 30 -15.02 -0.99 2.95
C MET A 30 -15.26 0.52 2.82
N TYR A 31 -14.24 1.26 2.39
CA TYR A 31 -14.23 2.71 2.37
C TYR A 31 -14.06 3.26 0.95
N GLU A 32 -14.84 2.76 -0.03
CA GLU A 32 -14.70 3.12 -1.45
C GLU A 32 -14.83 4.62 -1.77
N ASN A 33 -15.48 5.38 -0.87
CA ASN A 33 -15.65 6.84 -1.00
C ASN A 33 -14.52 7.65 -0.33
N GLN A 34 -13.48 6.97 0.19
CA GLN A 34 -12.35 7.59 0.84
C GLN A 34 -11.05 7.13 0.18
N ALA A 35 -10.05 8.01 0.18
CA ALA A 35 -8.74 7.64 -0.29
C ALA A 35 -7.98 6.87 0.79
N VAL A 36 -7.81 5.57 0.57
CA VAL A 36 -7.00 4.68 1.41
C VAL A 36 -5.60 4.58 0.82
N VAL A 37 -4.58 4.89 1.62
CA VAL A 37 -3.18 4.96 1.19
C VAL A 37 -2.35 3.94 1.98
N PRO A 38 -1.63 3.03 1.31
CA PRO A 38 -0.80 2.03 2.00
C PRO A 38 0.46 2.66 2.61
N SER A 39 1.10 1.96 3.55
CA SER A 39 2.48 2.25 3.92
C SER A 39 3.44 1.84 2.80
N LYS A 40 4.71 2.26 2.83
CA LYS A 40 5.69 1.89 1.80
C LYS A 40 5.89 0.38 1.66
N LEU A 41 5.92 -0.36 2.78
CA LEU A 41 6.12 -1.82 2.76
C LEU A 41 4.90 -2.52 2.17
N VAL A 42 3.70 -2.06 2.53
CA VAL A 42 2.45 -2.58 1.98
C VAL A 42 2.32 -2.25 0.48
N ASP A 43 2.68 -1.03 0.08
CA ASP A 43 2.70 -0.60 -1.33
C ASP A 43 3.70 -1.41 -2.16
N LYS A 44 4.83 -1.81 -1.58
CA LYS A 44 5.80 -2.70 -2.23
C LYS A 44 5.19 -4.07 -2.54
N VAL A 45 4.49 -4.67 -1.57
CA VAL A 45 3.75 -5.94 -1.80
C VAL A 45 2.67 -5.74 -2.87
N TRP A 46 1.97 -4.61 -2.84
CA TRP A 46 0.97 -4.30 -3.87
C TRP A 46 1.58 -4.22 -5.26
N HIS A 47 2.74 -3.57 -5.42
CA HIS A 47 3.47 -3.55 -6.70
C HIS A 47 3.84 -4.95 -7.17
N TYR A 48 4.33 -5.83 -6.29
CA TYR A 48 4.62 -7.22 -6.68
C TYR A 48 3.38 -7.98 -7.13
N HIS A 49 2.24 -7.76 -6.45
CA HIS A 49 0.99 -8.35 -6.91
C HIS A 49 0.58 -7.80 -8.29
N ILE A 50 0.67 -6.49 -8.52
CA ILE A 50 0.37 -5.87 -9.82
C ILE A 50 1.24 -6.46 -10.95
N LEU A 51 2.51 -6.78 -10.68
CA LEU A 51 3.42 -7.37 -11.67
C LEU A 51 2.98 -8.78 -12.11
N ASP A 52 2.32 -9.55 -11.23
CA ASP A 52 1.56 -10.72 -11.65
C ASP A 52 0.19 -10.29 -12.17
N THR A 53 0.21 -9.72 -13.38
CA THR A 53 -0.96 -9.06 -13.98
C THR A 53 -2.19 -9.98 -14.10
N GLN A 54 -2.00 -11.29 -14.28
CA GLN A 54 -3.10 -12.25 -14.38
C GLN A 54 -3.74 -12.49 -13.01
N ALA A 55 -2.92 -12.81 -11.99
CA ALA A 55 -3.42 -12.99 -10.63
C ALA A 55 -4.10 -11.70 -10.12
N TYR A 56 -3.46 -10.55 -10.33
CA TYR A 56 -4.00 -9.27 -9.88
C TYR A 56 -5.34 -8.93 -10.51
N ALA A 57 -5.52 -9.19 -11.82
CA ALA A 57 -6.79 -8.94 -12.48
C ALA A 57 -7.91 -9.84 -11.92
N VAL A 58 -7.63 -11.12 -11.71
CA VAL A 58 -8.60 -12.09 -11.14
C VAL A 58 -8.97 -11.70 -9.71
N ASP A 59 -7.98 -11.40 -8.87
CA ASP A 59 -8.22 -11.01 -7.48
C ASP A 59 -8.97 -9.68 -7.39
N CYS A 60 -8.67 -8.71 -8.27
CA CYS A 60 -9.41 -7.47 -8.32
C CYS A 60 -10.89 -7.69 -8.65
N GLU A 61 -11.18 -8.53 -9.64
CA GLU A 61 -12.57 -8.87 -9.99
C GLU A 61 -13.28 -9.56 -8.81
N ASN A 62 -12.63 -10.52 -8.16
CA ASN A 62 -13.21 -11.25 -7.04
C ASN A 62 -13.47 -10.39 -5.80
N VAL A 63 -12.57 -9.45 -5.49
CA VAL A 63 -12.65 -8.63 -4.27
C VAL A 63 -13.44 -7.34 -4.49
N PHE A 64 -13.23 -6.67 -5.62
CA PHE A 64 -13.79 -5.35 -5.89
C PHE A 64 -14.90 -5.36 -6.94
N GLY A 65 -15.02 -6.42 -7.76
CA GLY A 65 -15.91 -6.45 -8.95
C GLY A 65 -15.44 -5.54 -10.09
N ARG A 66 -14.16 -5.13 -10.04
CA ARG A 66 -13.51 -4.27 -11.03
C ARG A 66 -12.00 -4.23 -10.77
N PHE A 67 -11.23 -3.84 -11.78
CA PHE A 67 -9.81 -3.57 -11.61
C PHE A 67 -9.57 -2.42 -10.61
N LEU A 68 -8.70 -2.64 -9.62
CA LEU A 68 -8.25 -1.60 -8.71
C LEU A 68 -7.02 -0.90 -9.31
N HIS A 69 -7.20 0.32 -9.81
CA HIS A 69 -6.12 1.08 -10.41
C HIS A 69 -5.18 1.68 -9.36
N HIS A 70 -3.87 1.53 -9.58
CA HIS A 70 -2.82 2.21 -8.81
C HIS A 70 -2.49 3.56 -9.44
N TYR A 71 -2.29 4.59 -8.61
CA TYR A 71 -1.91 5.93 -9.06
C TYR A 71 -0.61 6.35 -8.35
N PRO A 72 0.58 6.08 -8.93
CA PRO A 72 1.86 6.21 -8.26
C PRO A 72 2.33 7.67 -8.09
N TYR A 73 1.67 8.62 -8.76
CA TYR A 73 2.13 10.01 -8.83
C TYR A 73 1.55 10.92 -7.75
N TRP A 74 0.68 10.41 -6.87
CA TRP A 74 0.11 11.22 -5.79
C TRP A 74 1.21 11.69 -4.83
N GLY A 75 1.22 12.97 -4.49
CA GLY A 75 2.23 13.61 -3.65
C GLY A 75 3.49 14.06 -4.40
N MET A 76 3.51 14.00 -5.74
CA MET A 76 4.64 14.44 -6.57
C MET A 76 4.42 15.83 -7.20
N ARG A 77 3.22 16.41 -7.11
CA ARG A 77 2.85 17.65 -7.81
C ARG A 77 2.94 18.90 -6.92
N GLY A 78 4.02 18.98 -6.13
CA GLY A 78 4.28 20.09 -5.20
C GLY A 78 3.79 19.84 -3.77
N GLU A 79 3.95 20.87 -2.92
CA GLU A 79 3.76 20.75 -1.47
C GLU A 79 2.31 20.46 -1.06
N SER A 80 1.34 21.07 -1.74
CA SER A 80 -0.09 20.83 -1.45
C SER A 80 -0.49 19.38 -1.73
N ASP A 81 -0.05 18.83 -2.86
CA ASP A 81 -0.30 17.44 -3.25
C ASP A 81 0.35 16.46 -2.26
N LEU A 82 1.58 16.76 -1.81
CA LEU A 82 2.27 15.98 -0.77
C LEU A 82 1.51 16.04 0.56
N LYS A 83 1.01 17.22 0.94
CA LYS A 83 0.24 17.39 2.18
C LYS A 83 -1.06 16.59 2.12
N SER A 84 -1.79 16.63 1.00
CA SER A 84 -2.99 15.81 0.81
C SER A 84 -2.71 14.31 0.93
N LEU A 85 -1.59 13.83 0.40
CA LEU A 85 -1.17 12.43 0.57
C LEU A 85 -0.91 12.08 2.05
N GLN A 86 -0.23 12.96 2.79
CA GLN A 86 0.03 12.76 4.23
C GLN A 86 -1.25 12.73 5.06
N ASP A 87 -2.20 13.60 4.74
CA ASP A 87 -3.49 13.66 5.42
C ASP A 87 -4.31 12.40 5.12
N ALA A 88 -4.30 11.90 3.87
CA ALA A 88 -4.94 10.64 3.49
C ALA A 88 -4.29 9.41 4.16
N PHE A 89 -2.96 9.38 4.30
CA PHE A 89 -2.28 8.33 5.05
C PHE A 89 -2.65 8.37 6.54
N SER A 90 -2.73 9.57 7.13
CA SER A 90 -3.18 9.74 8.52
C SER A 90 -4.60 9.25 8.72
N MET A 91 -5.50 9.53 7.77
CA MET A 91 -6.87 8.98 7.76
C MET A 91 -6.85 7.45 7.66
N THR A 92 -6.00 6.88 6.79
CA THR A 92 -5.87 5.43 6.64
C THR A 92 -5.47 4.76 7.95
N LEU A 93 -4.55 5.35 8.73
CA LEU A 93 -4.19 4.82 10.05
C LEU A 93 -5.36 4.88 11.05
N GLN A 94 -6.22 5.90 10.97
CA GLN A 94 -7.43 5.98 11.80
C GLN A 94 -8.43 4.88 11.42
N LEU A 95 -8.67 4.66 10.12
CA LEU A 95 -9.52 3.58 9.63
C LEU A 95 -8.96 2.21 10.00
N TYR A 96 -7.65 2.00 9.81
CA TYR A 96 -6.97 0.79 10.22
C TYR A 96 -7.18 0.53 11.73
N LYS A 97 -6.93 1.55 12.56
CA LYS A 97 -7.10 1.43 14.02
C LYS A 97 -8.52 1.06 14.42
N LYS A 98 -9.51 1.61 13.72
CA LYS A 98 -10.93 1.34 13.95
C LYS A 98 -11.28 -0.12 13.63
N GLU A 99 -10.81 -0.65 12.49
CA GLU A 99 -11.22 -1.99 12.02
C GLU A 99 -10.38 -3.14 12.61
N PHE A 100 -9.08 -2.89 12.85
CA PHE A 100 -8.12 -3.96 13.19
C PHE A 100 -7.34 -3.71 14.49
N GLY A 101 -7.54 -2.58 15.15
CA GLY A 101 -6.71 -2.16 16.28
C GLY A 101 -5.38 -1.52 15.84
N PRO A 102 -4.43 -1.29 16.76
CA PRO A 102 -3.21 -0.54 16.46
C PRO A 102 -2.41 -1.18 15.31
N ALA A 103 -1.99 -0.36 14.36
CA ALA A 103 -1.15 -0.81 13.24
C ALA A 103 0.27 -1.12 13.74
N PRO A 104 0.90 -2.23 13.31
CA PRO A 104 2.28 -2.53 13.67
C PRO A 104 3.22 -1.46 13.11
N GLU A 105 3.89 -0.72 14.00
CA GLU A 105 4.69 0.45 13.64
C GLU A 105 5.83 0.12 12.66
N ASN A 106 6.44 -1.06 12.78
CA ASN A 106 7.49 -1.52 11.86
C ASN A 106 7.00 -1.67 10.41
N ILE A 107 5.69 -1.86 10.19
CA ILE A 107 5.09 -2.02 8.85
C ILE A 107 4.38 -0.74 8.40
N TRP A 108 3.65 -0.08 9.31
CA TRP A 108 2.82 1.08 9.03
C TRP A 108 3.47 2.42 9.43
N ARG A 109 4.80 2.50 9.40
CA ARG A 109 5.52 3.76 9.64
C ARG A 109 5.43 4.75 8.49
N THR A 110 5.33 6.03 8.85
CA THR A 110 5.59 7.15 7.96
C THR A 110 7.10 7.28 7.77
N GLU A 111 7.61 6.91 6.61
CA GLU A 111 8.97 7.29 6.23
C GLU A 111 8.96 8.47 5.27
N SER A 112 9.86 9.42 5.50
CA SER A 112 10.31 10.40 4.51
C SER A 112 10.58 9.68 3.18
N ARG A 113 10.04 10.18 2.06
CA ARG A 113 10.08 9.50 0.76
C ARG A 113 11.49 9.04 0.36
N CYS A 114 11.53 7.94 -0.40
CA CYS A 114 12.76 7.49 -1.07
C CYS A 114 13.21 8.58 -2.06
N PRO A 115 14.45 9.08 -1.98
CA PRO A 115 14.96 10.11 -2.89
C PRO A 115 15.00 9.69 -4.38
N LYS A 116 14.85 8.38 -4.66
CA LYS A 116 15.01 7.80 -6.01
C LYS A 116 13.70 7.72 -6.82
N CYS A 117 12.52 7.76 -6.19
CA CYS A 117 11.25 7.58 -6.90
C CYS A 117 10.59 8.91 -7.35
N GLY A 118 11.26 10.05 -7.15
CA GLY A 118 10.75 11.39 -7.50
C GLY A 118 11.63 12.18 -8.46
N ARG A 119 12.55 11.53 -9.20
CA ARG A 119 13.34 12.16 -10.26
C ARG A 119 13.11 11.44 -11.58
N ARG A 120 12.09 11.87 -12.31
CA ARG A 120 12.17 12.03 -13.77
C ARG A 120 11.57 13.38 -14.10
#